data_AF-A0A938SHJ7-F1
#
_entry.id   AF-A0A938SHJ7-F1
#
_cell.length_a   1.000
_cell.length_b   1.000
_cell.length_c   1.000
_cell.angle_alpha   90.00
_cell.angle_beta   90.00
_cell.angle_gamma   90.00
#
_symmetry.space_group_name_H-M   'P 1'
#
loop_
_entity.id
_entity.type
_entity.pdbx_description
1 polymer ?
#
loop_
_entity_poly.entity_id
_entity_poly.type
_entity_poly.pdbx_seq_one_letter_code
_entity_poly.pdbx_strand_id
1 'polypeptide(L)'
;MTQEVQGLPAPHESLQQVADKLVAAAQAVTASAQTEEDLRIGIEKVLDPLLESIGIETKARYERLGADAKTVYQGRPDAVHGQVIIEYEPPNVFSSERVVEHAHDQLVSYMTAEAEGHKADAVGFASRLVGIGFDGGRIFFVQFSRTAEALDRQAFIRHGPYPFDPESARTFLTYLRALARLPLTAEHLAARFEPKGKIAPLAVSAFADALEHWGSPRVRVFFNEWKRLFGIVYGEQFGAQKSEQAQTLAGLYGVAQGTDFQELLFCVHTYFALLMKLIAAELITLKDSSFAMSFCHQLTHASQDGLRAQLTEVEDGGVYAKRGVSNFLEGDFFRWYLDALSPRLEEAVRETARGLAEFEPATTTIDPESTRDLLKKLYQYLVPQDVRHKLGEYYTPDWLAELVLNEVDYGGDTRQRVLDPACGSGTFLVLAIQRAKDYGRSHRQPRGETAKRIAAHIWGFDLNPLAVIAARTNYLFALGDLVAELERLEIPIYLADSVLWPERAGQLRLNFAGGEHVAIQTSVGPFHVPHIWVKDEGFLLRRAAPMLEDMVRQGYSATEALERLKKDGLVFPPHEKVVQNFYTELVKLQEEGKNGIWARFL
;
A
#
# COMPACT_ATOMS: atom_id res chain seq x y z
N MET A 1 16.40 22.54 41.48
CA MET A 1 16.37 21.15 40.99
C MET A 1 15.69 21.16 39.64
N THR A 2 16.49 21.41 38.61
CA THR A 2 16.11 21.36 37.19
C THR A 2 16.27 19.92 36.73
N GLN A 3 15.16 19.25 36.42
CA GLN A 3 15.19 17.92 35.82
C GLN A 3 15.50 18.06 34.32
N GLU A 4 16.49 17.29 33.89
CA GLU A 4 16.91 17.12 32.51
C GLU A 4 15.77 16.55 31.67
N VAL A 5 15.38 17.29 30.63
CA VAL A 5 14.56 16.78 29.53
C VAL A 5 15.44 15.81 28.74
N GLN A 6 15.17 14.52 28.85
CA GLN A 6 15.77 13.52 27.96
C GLN A 6 15.39 13.87 26.52
N GLY A 7 16.42 14.04 25.69
CA GLY A 7 16.31 14.55 24.33
C GLY A 7 15.42 13.68 23.45
N LEU A 8 14.47 14.34 22.77
CA LEU A 8 13.90 13.84 21.54
C LEU A 8 15.04 13.53 20.56
N PRO A 9 15.01 12.40 19.82
CA PRO A 9 15.98 12.18 18.74
C PRO A 9 15.94 13.36 17.77
N ALA A 10 17.12 13.83 17.33
CA ALA A 10 17.23 14.93 16.38
C ALA A 10 16.41 14.62 15.12
N PRO A 11 15.74 15.62 14.49
CA PRO A 11 15.01 15.39 13.26
C PRO A 11 15.96 14.87 12.18
N HIS A 12 15.67 13.67 11.66
CA HIS A 12 16.38 13.10 10.52
C HIS A 12 16.21 13.99 9.27
N GLU A 13 17.24 14.07 8.44
CA GLU A 13 17.26 14.94 7.26
C GLU A 13 16.38 14.36 6.14
N SER A 14 15.72 15.23 5.38
CA SER A 14 14.92 14.82 4.22
C SER A 14 15.80 14.36 3.05
N LEU A 15 15.27 13.51 2.16
CA LEU A 15 16.01 13.09 0.95
C LEU A 15 16.49 14.28 0.13
N GLN A 16 15.67 15.31 -0.02
CA GLN A 16 16.06 16.49 -0.78
C GLN A 16 17.32 17.11 -0.17
N GLN A 17 17.33 17.30 1.16
CA GLN A 17 18.49 17.84 1.86
C GLN A 17 19.73 16.96 1.73
N VAL A 18 19.57 15.63 1.78
CA VAL A 18 20.69 14.69 1.65
C VAL A 18 21.17 14.58 0.20
N ALA A 19 20.29 14.62 -0.78
CA ALA A 19 20.63 14.70 -2.20
C ALA A 19 21.38 16.01 -2.50
N ASP A 20 20.89 17.14 -1.98
CA ASP A 20 21.55 18.45 -2.14
C ASP A 20 22.96 18.43 -1.51
N LYS A 21 23.09 17.81 -0.32
CA LYS A 21 24.40 17.62 0.34
C LYS A 21 25.31 16.68 -0.43
N LEU A 22 24.78 15.58 -0.97
CA LEU A 22 25.53 14.62 -1.75
C LEU A 22 26.04 15.25 -3.05
N VAL A 23 25.22 16.05 -3.74
CA VAL A 23 25.62 16.82 -4.91
C VAL A 23 26.71 17.82 -4.56
N ALA A 24 26.53 18.60 -3.50
CA ALA A 24 27.53 19.58 -3.07
C ALA A 24 28.86 18.90 -2.68
N ALA A 25 28.80 17.77 -1.99
CA ALA A 25 29.97 16.97 -1.64
C ALA A 25 30.64 16.37 -2.88
N ALA A 26 29.87 15.79 -3.80
CA ALA A 26 30.38 15.23 -5.04
C ALA A 26 31.07 16.30 -5.88
N GLN A 27 30.52 17.51 -5.97
CA GLN A 27 31.18 18.64 -6.64
C GLN A 27 32.50 19.02 -5.97
N ALA A 28 32.55 19.05 -4.63
CA ALA A 28 33.77 19.36 -3.89
C ALA A 28 34.87 18.28 -4.06
N VAL A 29 34.48 17.00 -4.03
CA VAL A 29 35.37 15.87 -4.28
C VAL A 29 35.88 15.92 -5.72
N THR A 30 34.99 16.05 -6.69
CA THR A 30 35.31 16.08 -8.13
C THR A 30 36.24 17.25 -8.49
N ALA A 31 36.12 18.39 -7.81
CA ALA A 31 37.00 19.54 -8.02
C ALA A 31 38.44 19.33 -7.55
N SER A 32 38.68 18.38 -6.63
CA SER A 32 40.00 18.10 -6.06
C SER A 32 40.59 16.75 -6.49
N ALA A 33 39.75 15.81 -6.91
CA ALA A 33 40.14 14.50 -7.43
C ALA A 33 40.89 14.65 -8.76
N GLN A 34 41.95 13.85 -8.94
CA GLN A 34 42.71 13.77 -10.19
C GLN A 34 42.64 12.38 -10.83
N THR A 35 42.31 11.37 -10.02
CA THR A 35 42.19 9.98 -10.42
C THR A 35 40.80 9.43 -10.09
N GLU A 36 40.46 8.32 -10.70
CA GLU A 36 39.28 7.51 -10.37
C GLU A 36 39.25 7.12 -8.89
N GLU A 37 40.40 6.70 -8.35
CA GLU A 37 40.52 6.29 -6.95
C GLU A 37 40.29 7.46 -5.96
N ASP A 38 40.76 8.67 -6.31
CA ASP A 38 40.50 9.87 -5.50
C ASP A 38 39.00 10.18 -5.45
N LEU A 39 38.32 10.05 -6.59
CA LEU A 39 36.88 10.26 -6.69
C LEU A 39 36.12 9.21 -5.88
N ARG A 40 36.43 7.92 -6.09
CA ARG A 40 35.82 6.79 -5.37
C ARG A 40 35.94 6.96 -3.86
N ILE A 41 37.15 7.15 -3.34
CA ILE A 41 37.39 7.33 -1.90
C ILE A 41 36.66 8.57 -1.37
N GLY A 42 36.72 9.68 -2.10
CA GLY A 42 36.10 10.94 -1.67
C GLY A 42 34.58 10.84 -1.58
N ILE A 43 33.94 10.17 -2.55
CA ILE A 43 32.49 9.96 -2.58
C ILE A 43 32.06 8.99 -1.50
N GLU A 44 32.68 7.81 -1.41
CA GLU A 44 32.32 6.77 -0.41
C GLU A 44 32.44 7.32 1.02
N LYS A 45 33.46 8.13 1.31
CA LYS A 45 33.65 8.76 2.64
C LYS A 45 32.52 9.71 3.03
N VAL A 46 31.86 10.35 2.06
CA VAL A 46 30.72 11.24 2.31
C VAL A 46 29.40 10.49 2.23
N LEU A 47 29.35 9.41 1.45
CA LEU A 47 28.16 8.60 1.26
C LEU A 47 27.75 7.90 2.56
N ASP A 48 28.68 7.24 3.27
CA ASP A 48 28.36 6.49 4.50
C ASP A 48 27.65 7.35 5.58
N PRO A 49 28.18 8.53 5.99
CA PRO A 49 27.49 9.39 6.95
C PRO A 49 26.15 9.95 6.46
N LEU A 50 26.00 10.17 5.15
CA LEU A 50 24.75 10.64 4.56
C LEU A 50 23.69 9.54 4.50
N LEU A 51 24.11 8.28 4.31
CA LEU A 51 23.23 7.11 4.39
C LEU A 51 22.81 6.84 5.84
N GLU A 52 23.72 7.00 6.81
CA GLU A 52 23.39 6.89 8.24
C GLU A 52 22.42 7.99 8.70
N SER A 53 22.59 9.24 8.24
CA SER A 53 21.72 10.36 8.65
C SER A 53 20.26 10.17 8.25
N ILE A 54 20.03 9.32 7.24
CA ILE A 54 18.73 8.94 6.71
C ILE A 54 18.29 7.52 7.10
N GLY A 55 18.99 6.88 8.03
CA GLY A 55 18.60 5.60 8.62
C GLY A 55 18.85 4.38 7.72
N ILE A 56 19.80 4.47 6.79
CA ILE A 56 20.31 3.32 6.04
C ILE A 56 21.58 2.80 6.75
N GLU A 57 21.55 1.54 7.20
CA GLU A 57 22.77 0.82 7.60
C GLU A 57 23.30 0.02 6.40
N THR A 58 24.26 0.56 5.67
CA THR A 58 25.02 -0.17 4.63
C THR A 58 26.31 -0.72 5.20
N LYS A 59 26.58 -2.01 5.00
CA LYS A 59 27.93 -2.56 5.09
C LYS A 59 28.49 -2.67 3.68
N ALA A 60 29.16 -1.63 3.20
CA ALA A 60 29.90 -1.68 1.94
C ALA A 60 30.84 -2.88 1.94
N ARG A 61 30.71 -3.78 0.96
CA ARG A 61 31.62 -4.91 0.79
C ARG A 61 32.60 -4.55 -0.32
N TYR A 62 33.71 -3.96 0.08
CA TYR A 62 34.84 -3.79 -0.82
C TYR A 62 35.39 -5.17 -1.21
N GLU A 63 35.66 -5.35 -2.51
CA GLU A 63 36.47 -6.46 -3.04
C GLU A 63 35.89 -7.89 -3.00
N ARG A 64 34.56 -8.10 -3.00
CA ARG A 64 34.01 -9.47 -3.06
C ARG A 64 32.75 -9.61 -3.94
N LEU A 65 32.97 -10.00 -5.21
CA LEU A 65 32.01 -10.82 -5.95
C LEU A 65 31.68 -12.10 -5.15
N GLY A 66 30.48 -12.66 -5.34
CA GLY A 66 30.14 -13.97 -4.81
C GLY A 66 31.21 -15.03 -5.17
N ALA A 67 31.41 -16.02 -4.30
CA ALA A 67 32.46 -17.04 -4.51
C ALA A 67 32.31 -17.76 -5.86
N ASP A 68 31.07 -17.91 -6.34
CA ASP A 68 30.74 -18.53 -7.62
C ASP A 68 30.97 -17.58 -8.81
N ALA A 69 30.67 -16.28 -8.69
CA ALA A 69 30.89 -15.29 -9.75
C ALA A 69 32.39 -15.10 -10.10
N LYS A 70 33.29 -15.28 -9.13
CA LYS A 70 34.76 -15.28 -9.36
C LYS A 70 35.26 -16.37 -10.30
N THR A 71 34.51 -17.46 -10.46
CA THR A 71 34.89 -18.54 -11.39
C THR A 71 34.59 -18.17 -12.85
N VAL A 72 33.73 -17.17 -13.08
CA VAL A 72 33.20 -16.80 -14.39
C VAL A 72 33.83 -15.51 -14.94
N TYR A 73 34.15 -14.54 -14.07
CA TYR A 73 34.73 -13.25 -14.48
C TYR A 73 35.96 -12.86 -13.64
N GLN A 74 37.02 -12.35 -14.29
CA GLN A 74 38.32 -12.03 -13.65
C GLN A 74 38.49 -10.54 -13.26
N GLY A 75 37.60 -9.64 -13.66
CA GLY A 75 37.64 -8.23 -13.24
C GLY A 75 37.05 -8.00 -11.85
N ARG A 76 37.18 -6.77 -11.31
CA ARG A 76 36.67 -6.39 -9.99
C ARG A 76 35.89 -5.07 -10.07
N PRO A 77 34.65 -5.02 -9.56
CA PRO A 77 33.91 -3.76 -9.47
C PRO A 77 34.51 -2.85 -8.40
N ASP A 78 34.35 -1.54 -8.57
CA ASP A 78 34.94 -0.52 -7.69
C ASP A 78 34.24 -0.45 -6.33
N ALA A 79 32.91 -0.55 -6.31
CA ALA A 79 32.13 -0.69 -5.09
C ALA A 79 30.90 -1.58 -5.30
N VAL A 80 30.62 -2.42 -4.30
CA VAL A 80 29.42 -3.23 -4.24
C VAL A 80 28.68 -2.93 -2.94
N HIS A 81 27.49 -2.37 -3.10
CA HIS A 81 26.51 -2.17 -2.04
C HIS A 81 25.39 -3.17 -2.32
N GLY A 82 25.31 -4.30 -1.63
CA GLY A 82 24.25 -5.30 -1.89
C GLY A 82 24.16 -5.76 -3.38
N GLN A 83 23.07 -5.37 -4.06
CA GLN A 83 22.74 -5.65 -5.48
C GLN A 83 22.99 -4.45 -6.41
N VAL A 84 23.56 -3.34 -5.90
CA VAL A 84 24.05 -2.21 -6.70
C VAL A 84 25.55 -2.38 -6.89
N ILE A 85 25.95 -2.30 -8.16
CA ILE A 85 27.34 -2.31 -8.57
C ILE A 85 27.65 -0.90 -9.07
N ILE A 86 28.61 -0.23 -8.44
CA ILE A 86 29.06 1.10 -8.84
C ILE A 86 30.41 0.96 -9.52
N GLU A 87 30.51 1.50 -10.74
CA GLU A 87 31.75 1.70 -11.48
C GLU A 87 32.05 3.21 -11.46
N TYR A 88 33.19 3.57 -10.86
CA TYR A 88 33.68 4.94 -10.82
C TYR A 88 34.61 5.17 -12.00
N GLU A 89 34.59 6.37 -12.55
CA GLU A 89 35.46 6.77 -13.64
C GLU A 89 36.17 8.09 -13.29
N PRO A 90 37.30 8.43 -13.92
CA PRO A 90 38.01 9.67 -13.59
C PRO A 90 37.10 10.92 -13.73
N PRO A 91 37.35 11.98 -12.94
CA PRO A 91 36.48 13.16 -12.91
C PRO A 91 36.10 13.73 -14.29
N ASN A 92 34.79 13.84 -14.57
CA ASN A 92 34.18 14.47 -15.76
C ASN A 92 34.50 13.81 -17.14
N VAL A 93 34.92 12.54 -17.16
CA VAL A 93 35.24 11.83 -18.42
C VAL A 93 34.03 11.34 -19.21
N PHE A 94 32.81 11.31 -18.64
CA PHE A 94 31.56 10.99 -19.35
C PHE A 94 31.10 12.09 -20.32
N SER A 95 31.96 13.06 -20.61
CA SER A 95 31.86 13.87 -21.82
C SER A 95 32.17 13.07 -23.10
N SER A 96 32.88 11.93 -22.98
CA SER A 96 33.21 11.02 -24.08
C SER A 96 32.31 9.79 -24.09
N GLU A 97 31.53 9.61 -25.17
CA GLU A 97 30.64 8.44 -25.31
C GLU A 97 31.41 7.11 -25.24
N ARG A 98 32.66 7.08 -25.75
CA ARG A 98 33.51 5.88 -25.68
C ARG A 98 33.81 5.43 -24.25
N VAL A 99 33.95 6.38 -23.31
CA VAL A 99 34.21 6.07 -21.90
C VAL A 99 32.91 5.57 -21.25
N VAL A 100 31.78 6.18 -21.59
CA VAL A 100 30.46 5.73 -21.13
C VAL A 100 30.15 4.30 -21.61
N GLU A 101 30.45 3.98 -22.86
CA GLU A 101 30.32 2.62 -23.42
C GLU A 101 31.24 1.62 -22.71
N HIS A 102 32.47 2.03 -22.38
CA HIS A 102 33.40 1.18 -21.64
C HIS A 102 32.88 0.82 -20.23
N ALA A 103 32.50 1.83 -19.45
CA ALA A 103 31.93 1.65 -18.12
C ALA A 103 30.62 0.85 -18.16
N HIS A 104 29.78 1.06 -19.18
CA HIS A 104 28.58 0.25 -19.40
C HIS A 104 28.93 -1.23 -19.63
N ASP A 105 29.89 -1.53 -20.50
CA ASP A 105 30.28 -2.90 -20.81
C ASP A 105 30.92 -3.61 -19.62
N GLN A 106 31.66 -2.88 -18.78
CA GLN A 106 32.15 -3.37 -17.49
C GLN A 106 30.98 -3.75 -16.57
N LEU A 107 30.05 -2.83 -16.34
CA LEU A 107 28.85 -3.07 -15.51
C LEU A 107 28.04 -4.26 -16.01
N VAL A 108 27.76 -4.36 -17.31
CA VAL A 108 27.05 -5.51 -17.90
C VAL A 108 27.79 -6.82 -17.66
N SER A 109 29.13 -6.82 -17.80
CA SER A 109 29.93 -8.01 -17.52
C SER A 109 29.82 -8.46 -16.06
N TYR A 110 29.91 -7.51 -15.13
CA TYR A 110 29.76 -7.79 -13.70
C TYR A 110 28.37 -8.30 -13.35
N MET A 111 27.33 -7.61 -13.82
CA MET A 111 25.94 -7.96 -13.54
C MET A 111 25.59 -9.35 -14.10
N THR A 112 26.09 -9.67 -15.30
CA THR A 112 25.90 -11.00 -15.91
C THR A 112 26.59 -12.08 -15.08
N ALA A 113 27.85 -11.87 -14.67
CA ALA A 113 28.59 -12.85 -13.89
C ALA A 113 27.98 -13.10 -12.49
N GLU A 114 27.49 -12.06 -11.83
CA GLU A 114 26.81 -12.20 -10.54
C GLU A 114 25.48 -12.96 -10.70
N ALA A 115 24.72 -12.67 -11.75
CA ALA A 115 23.48 -13.38 -12.07
C ALA A 115 23.70 -14.87 -12.39
N GLU A 116 24.74 -15.21 -13.16
CA GLU A 116 25.08 -16.61 -13.47
C GLU A 116 25.50 -17.43 -12.24
N GLY A 117 26.05 -16.76 -11.21
CA GLY A 117 26.32 -17.37 -9.91
C GLY A 117 25.05 -17.91 -9.23
N HIS A 118 23.89 -17.31 -9.51
CA HIS A 118 22.58 -17.70 -8.99
C HIS A 118 21.85 -18.70 -9.90
N LYS A 119 22.44 -19.90 -10.06
CA LYS A 119 22.01 -20.98 -11.00
C LYS A 119 20.53 -21.34 -11.02
N ALA A 120 19.78 -21.13 -9.92
CA ALA A 120 18.37 -21.46 -9.83
C ALA A 120 17.44 -20.39 -10.44
N ASP A 121 17.90 -19.13 -10.54
CA ASP A 121 17.09 -17.98 -11.01
C ASP A 121 18.01 -16.85 -11.54
N ALA A 122 18.82 -17.14 -12.54
CA ALA A 122 19.79 -16.16 -13.06
C ALA A 122 19.11 -14.93 -13.70
N VAL A 123 18.01 -15.15 -14.45
CA VAL A 123 17.24 -14.08 -15.09
C VAL A 123 16.50 -13.23 -14.05
N GLY A 124 15.83 -13.86 -13.09
CA GLY A 124 15.14 -13.16 -12.01
C GLY A 124 16.11 -12.42 -11.09
N PHE A 125 17.33 -12.92 -10.90
CA PHE A 125 18.37 -12.19 -10.17
C PHE A 125 18.91 -11.00 -10.97
N ALA A 126 19.20 -11.16 -12.27
CA ALA A 126 19.67 -10.08 -13.14
C ALA A 126 18.68 -8.89 -13.18
N SER A 127 17.37 -9.18 -13.18
CA SER A 127 16.30 -8.17 -13.15
C SER A 127 16.26 -7.30 -11.87
N ARG A 128 17.01 -7.69 -10.83
CA ARG A 128 17.12 -6.99 -9.54
C ARG A 128 18.43 -6.21 -9.39
N LEU A 129 19.43 -6.50 -10.23
CA LEU A 129 20.71 -5.80 -10.20
C LEU A 129 20.56 -4.40 -10.82
N VAL A 130 21.29 -3.45 -10.25
CA VAL A 130 21.42 -2.10 -10.81
C VAL A 130 22.90 -1.77 -10.94
N GLY A 131 23.34 -1.48 -12.16
CA GLY A 131 24.65 -0.93 -12.43
C GLY A 131 24.60 0.59 -12.39
N ILE A 132 25.62 1.22 -11.80
CA ILE A 132 25.73 2.69 -11.72
C ILE A 132 27.10 3.08 -12.23
N GLY A 133 27.16 3.87 -13.28
CA GLY A 133 28.41 4.51 -13.71
C GLY A 133 28.45 5.94 -13.21
N PHE A 134 29.57 6.34 -12.58
CA PHE A 134 29.69 7.68 -11.98
C PHE A 134 31.08 8.31 -12.17
N ASP A 135 31.13 9.52 -12.74
CA ASP A 135 32.38 10.28 -12.97
C ASP A 135 32.47 11.57 -12.13
N GLY A 136 31.60 11.71 -11.13
CA GLY A 136 31.55 12.88 -10.25
C GLY A 136 30.70 14.05 -10.78
N GLY A 137 30.62 14.23 -12.10
CA GLY A 137 29.82 15.28 -12.75
C GLY A 137 28.56 14.76 -13.45
N ARG A 138 28.54 13.49 -13.81
CA ARG A 138 27.49 12.77 -14.52
C ARG A 138 27.32 11.36 -13.98
N ILE A 139 26.12 10.83 -14.12
CA ILE A 139 25.73 9.50 -13.65
C ILE A 139 24.88 8.80 -14.71
N PHE A 140 25.03 7.50 -14.87
CA PHE A 140 24.09 6.67 -15.63
C PHE A 140 23.73 5.40 -14.85
N PHE A 141 22.62 4.79 -15.23
CA PHE A 141 22.10 3.57 -14.61
C PHE A 141 21.96 2.47 -15.65
N VAL A 142 22.23 1.23 -15.26
CA VAL A 142 22.11 0.03 -16.10
C VAL A 142 21.16 -0.95 -15.42
N GLN A 143 20.16 -1.41 -16.15
CA GLN A 143 19.16 -2.35 -15.66
C GLN A 143 18.91 -3.45 -16.69
N PHE A 144 18.62 -4.66 -16.22
CA PHE A 144 18.25 -5.77 -17.09
C PHE A 144 16.78 -5.67 -17.52
N SER A 145 16.49 -5.87 -18.81
CA SER A 145 15.15 -5.83 -19.36
C SER A 145 14.29 -6.95 -18.79
N ARG A 146 13.16 -6.59 -18.18
CA ARG A 146 12.24 -7.56 -17.56
C ARG A 146 11.45 -8.41 -18.57
N THR A 147 11.46 -8.03 -19.85
CA THR A 147 10.87 -8.84 -20.94
C THR A 147 11.84 -9.87 -21.51
N ALA A 148 13.10 -9.86 -21.08
CA ALA A 148 14.09 -10.82 -21.55
C ALA A 148 13.87 -12.19 -20.90
N GLU A 149 13.60 -13.20 -21.73
CA GLU A 149 13.39 -14.59 -21.30
C GLU A 149 14.70 -15.32 -20.99
N ALA A 150 15.83 -14.75 -21.41
CA ALA A 150 17.17 -15.29 -21.24
C ALA A 150 18.15 -14.19 -20.85
N LEU A 151 19.20 -14.58 -20.11
CA LEU A 151 20.28 -13.69 -19.71
C LEU A 151 21.15 -13.35 -20.92
N ASP A 152 20.75 -12.31 -21.66
CA ASP A 152 21.49 -11.75 -22.79
C ASP A 152 22.08 -10.37 -22.41
N ARG A 153 23.33 -10.13 -22.81
CA ARG A 153 23.99 -8.85 -22.62
C ARG A 153 23.26 -7.70 -23.34
N GLN A 154 22.57 -7.97 -24.45
CA GLN A 154 21.77 -6.97 -25.16
C GLN A 154 20.50 -6.57 -24.40
N ALA A 155 20.07 -7.36 -23.42
CA ALA A 155 18.93 -7.05 -22.59
C ALA A 155 19.24 -6.03 -21.48
N PHE A 156 20.51 -5.65 -21.26
CA PHE A 156 20.85 -4.58 -20.33
C PHE A 156 20.66 -3.21 -21.00
N ILE A 157 19.84 -2.38 -20.39
CA ILE A 157 19.44 -1.06 -20.88
C ILE A 157 20.13 0.00 -20.04
N ARG A 158 20.81 0.94 -20.72
CA ARG A 158 21.40 2.13 -20.11
C ARG A 158 20.42 3.30 -20.09
N HIS A 159 20.33 3.97 -18.96
CA HIS A 159 19.62 5.23 -18.77
C HIS A 159 20.62 6.33 -18.39
N GLY A 160 20.75 7.35 -19.24
CA GLY A 160 21.72 8.44 -19.08
C GLY A 160 22.86 8.38 -20.11
N PRO A 161 23.96 9.12 -19.92
CA PRO A 161 24.33 9.84 -18.70
C PRO A 161 23.51 11.10 -18.48
N TYR A 162 23.19 11.36 -17.21
CA TYR A 162 22.55 12.57 -16.72
C TYR A 162 23.58 13.43 -15.96
N PRO A 163 23.43 14.76 -15.90
CA PRO A 163 24.16 15.58 -14.94
C PRO A 163 23.93 15.08 -13.51
N PHE A 164 24.95 15.13 -12.65
CA PHE A 164 24.80 14.80 -11.23
C PHE A 164 24.21 15.99 -10.45
N ASP A 165 22.90 16.13 -10.55
CA ASP A 165 22.06 17.13 -9.89
C ASP A 165 21.17 16.49 -8.80
N PRO A 166 20.37 17.28 -8.04
CA PRO A 166 19.54 16.71 -6.98
C PRO A 166 18.60 15.59 -7.42
N GLU A 167 18.05 15.62 -8.64
CA GLU A 167 17.12 14.58 -9.12
C GLU A 167 17.84 13.24 -9.40
N SER A 168 19.01 13.31 -10.04
CA SER A 168 19.84 12.14 -10.28
C SER A 168 20.44 11.57 -8.98
N ALA A 169 20.83 12.44 -8.03
CA ALA A 169 21.30 12.04 -6.70
C ALA A 169 20.19 11.39 -5.86
N ARG A 170 18.95 11.87 -5.96
CA ARG A 170 17.77 11.21 -5.37
C ARG A 170 17.59 9.80 -5.92
N THR A 171 17.74 9.63 -7.23
CA THR A 171 17.63 8.32 -7.89
C THR A 171 18.73 7.38 -7.43
N PHE A 172 19.97 7.86 -7.33
CA PHE A 172 21.10 7.12 -6.78
C PHE A 172 20.87 6.66 -5.33
N LEU A 173 20.49 7.58 -4.44
CA LEU A 173 20.18 7.27 -3.04
C LEU A 173 18.99 6.30 -2.89
N THR A 174 18.01 6.38 -3.81
CA THR A 174 16.87 5.44 -3.83
C THR A 174 17.33 4.03 -4.17
N TYR A 175 18.22 3.87 -5.15
CA TYR A 175 18.80 2.56 -5.48
C TYR A 175 19.66 2.01 -4.35
N LEU A 176 20.44 2.85 -3.67
CA LEU A 176 21.22 2.44 -2.50
C LEU A 176 20.33 1.99 -1.32
N ARG A 177 19.21 2.69 -1.07
CA ARG A 177 18.23 2.31 -0.04
C ARG A 177 17.60 0.95 -0.29
N ALA A 178 17.25 0.67 -1.55
CA ALA A 178 16.57 -0.57 -1.96
C ALA A 178 17.36 -1.85 -1.64
N LEU A 179 18.62 -1.73 -1.21
CA LEU A 179 19.55 -2.82 -0.97
C LEU A 179 19.63 -3.30 0.47
N ALA A 180 19.08 -2.53 1.41
CA ALA A 180 18.97 -2.96 2.80
C ALA A 180 17.69 -3.77 3.07
N ARG A 181 16.77 -3.83 2.11
CA ARG A 181 15.39 -4.32 2.29
C ARG A 181 14.95 -5.24 1.15
N LEU A 182 14.05 -6.16 1.42
CA LEU A 182 13.48 -7.11 0.46
C LEU A 182 12.56 -6.41 -0.54
N PRO A 183 12.55 -6.78 -1.83
CA PRO A 183 11.59 -6.22 -2.78
C PRO A 183 10.14 -6.50 -2.38
N LEU A 184 9.27 -5.49 -2.44
CA LEU A 184 7.84 -5.64 -2.17
C LEU A 184 7.14 -6.35 -3.34
N THR A 185 7.30 -7.67 -3.38
CA THR A 185 6.74 -8.58 -4.38
C THR A 185 5.90 -9.65 -3.69
N ALA A 186 5.02 -10.31 -4.45
CA ALA A 186 4.10 -11.29 -3.90
C ALA A 186 4.85 -12.46 -3.27
N GLU A 187 5.92 -12.92 -3.93
CA GLU A 187 6.72 -14.08 -3.54
C GLU A 187 7.48 -13.83 -2.24
N HIS A 188 8.08 -12.64 -2.08
CA HIS A 188 8.80 -12.29 -0.85
C HIS A 188 7.83 -12.02 0.32
N LEU A 189 6.69 -11.36 0.05
CA LEU A 189 5.64 -11.19 1.05
C LEU A 189 5.11 -12.56 1.49
N ALA A 190 4.85 -13.47 0.56
CA ALA A 190 4.40 -14.82 0.85
C ALA A 190 5.41 -15.55 1.74
N ALA A 191 6.70 -15.54 1.38
CA ALA A 191 7.74 -16.19 2.17
C ALA A 191 7.76 -15.73 3.64
N ARG A 192 7.34 -14.48 3.93
CA ARG A 192 7.31 -13.92 5.29
C ARG A 192 5.96 -14.06 6.00
N PHE A 193 4.86 -13.91 5.25
CA PHE A 193 3.51 -13.74 5.77
C PHE A 193 2.53 -14.88 5.39
N GLU A 194 2.99 -15.96 4.77
CA GLU A 194 2.15 -17.15 4.52
C GLU A 194 1.95 -18.00 5.80
N PRO A 195 0.95 -18.90 5.83
CA PRO A 195 0.70 -19.78 6.98
C PRO A 195 1.85 -20.73 7.33
N LYS A 196 2.74 -21.03 6.38
CA LYS A 196 3.97 -21.82 6.65
C LYS A 196 5.06 -21.00 7.32
N GLY A 197 4.97 -19.67 7.27
CA GLY A 197 5.86 -18.75 7.97
C GLY A 197 5.56 -18.69 9.46
N LYS A 198 6.29 -17.83 10.19
CA LYS A 198 6.09 -17.64 11.64
C LYS A 198 5.06 -16.57 11.97
N ILE A 199 4.98 -15.50 11.15
CA ILE A 199 4.18 -14.32 11.47
C ILE A 199 2.69 -14.61 11.32
N ALA A 200 2.26 -15.24 10.21
CA ALA A 200 0.85 -15.46 9.95
C ALA A 200 0.16 -16.35 11.00
N PRO A 201 0.73 -17.52 11.37
CA PRO A 201 0.18 -18.32 12.47
C PRO A 201 0.16 -17.57 13.81
N LEU A 202 1.21 -16.81 14.12
CA LEU A 202 1.25 -15.99 15.34
C LEU A 202 0.12 -14.95 15.35
N ALA A 203 -0.04 -14.20 14.26
CA ALA A 203 -1.04 -13.14 14.14
C ALA A 203 -2.47 -13.68 14.14
N VAL A 204 -2.78 -14.66 13.29
CA VAL A 204 -4.13 -15.23 13.19
C VAL A 204 -4.54 -15.93 14.47
N SER A 205 -3.63 -16.67 15.12
CA SER A 205 -3.94 -17.31 16.41
C SER A 205 -4.11 -16.29 17.55
N ALA A 206 -3.40 -15.15 17.51
CA ALA A 206 -3.60 -14.05 18.46
C ALA A 206 -4.94 -13.32 18.22
N PHE A 207 -5.35 -13.14 16.96
CA PHE A 207 -6.69 -12.63 16.64
C PHE A 207 -7.78 -13.60 17.13
N ALA A 208 -7.64 -14.90 16.88
CA ALA A 208 -8.62 -15.89 17.33
C ALA A 208 -8.79 -15.87 18.87
N ASP A 209 -7.67 -15.84 19.60
CA ASP A 209 -7.65 -15.71 21.06
C ASP A 209 -8.27 -14.41 21.57
N ALA A 210 -8.00 -13.28 20.89
CA ALA A 210 -8.59 -11.99 21.20
C ALA A 210 -10.12 -11.97 20.95
N LEU A 211 -10.56 -12.58 19.85
CA LEU A 211 -11.97 -12.67 19.50
C LEU A 211 -12.76 -13.49 20.54
N GLU A 212 -12.16 -14.56 21.05
CA GLU A 212 -12.77 -15.45 22.04
C GLU A 212 -12.80 -14.83 23.45
N HIS A 213 -11.69 -14.24 23.90
CA HIS A 213 -11.51 -13.88 25.31
C HIS A 213 -11.57 -12.38 25.61
N TRP A 214 -11.40 -11.53 24.61
CA TRP A 214 -11.23 -10.07 24.78
C TRP A 214 -12.27 -9.25 24.00
N GLY A 215 -13.25 -9.92 23.38
CA GLY A 215 -14.27 -9.28 22.56
C GLY A 215 -15.26 -8.43 23.37
N SER A 216 -15.44 -7.18 22.97
CA SER A 216 -16.53 -6.33 23.44
C SER A 216 -17.83 -6.58 22.63
N PRO A 217 -19.01 -6.07 23.07
CA PRO A 217 -20.24 -6.12 22.27
C PRO A 217 -20.04 -5.57 20.84
N ARG A 218 -19.17 -4.57 20.70
CA ARG A 218 -18.79 -3.98 19.41
C ARG A 218 -18.06 -4.97 18.50
N VAL A 219 -17.15 -5.77 19.04
CA VAL A 219 -16.44 -6.81 18.28
C VAL A 219 -17.42 -7.80 17.68
N ARG A 220 -18.43 -8.23 18.46
CA ARG A 220 -19.45 -9.14 17.95
C ARG A 220 -20.33 -8.49 16.88
N VAL A 221 -20.59 -7.19 16.99
CA VAL A 221 -21.27 -6.42 15.94
C VAL A 221 -20.47 -6.42 14.64
N PHE A 222 -19.16 -6.17 14.70
CA PHE A 222 -18.28 -6.21 13.53
C PHE A 222 -18.20 -7.60 12.90
N PHE A 223 -18.08 -8.64 13.70
CA PHE A 223 -18.16 -10.02 13.21
C PHE A 223 -19.49 -10.32 12.52
N ASN A 224 -20.62 -9.89 13.09
CA ASN A 224 -21.93 -10.13 12.51
C ASN A 224 -22.14 -9.36 11.20
N GLU A 225 -21.62 -8.14 11.11
CA GLU A 225 -21.68 -7.35 9.87
C GLU A 225 -20.80 -7.96 8.77
N TRP A 226 -19.59 -8.40 9.11
CA TRP A 226 -18.76 -9.20 8.23
C TRP A 226 -19.50 -10.45 7.76
N LYS A 227 -20.06 -11.23 8.69
CA LYS A 227 -20.81 -12.45 8.38
C LYS A 227 -22.00 -12.18 7.46
N ARG A 228 -22.69 -11.06 7.63
CA ARG A 228 -23.81 -10.64 6.78
C ARG A 228 -23.34 -10.34 5.36
N LEU A 229 -22.33 -9.48 5.20
CA LEU A 229 -21.80 -9.10 3.89
C LEU A 229 -21.20 -10.29 3.14
N PHE A 230 -20.35 -11.06 3.80
CA PHE A 230 -19.73 -12.24 3.20
C PHE A 230 -20.74 -13.36 2.96
N GLY A 231 -21.83 -13.42 3.73
CA GLY A 231 -22.99 -14.27 3.43
C GLY A 231 -23.73 -13.87 2.15
N ILE A 232 -23.77 -12.58 1.80
CA ILE A 232 -24.32 -12.10 0.52
C ILE A 232 -23.37 -12.47 -0.63
N VAL A 233 -22.06 -12.25 -0.44
CA VAL A 233 -21.02 -12.51 -1.47
C VAL A 233 -20.91 -14.00 -1.78
N TYR A 234 -20.85 -14.86 -0.76
CA TYR A 234 -20.60 -16.30 -0.93
C TYR A 234 -21.88 -17.16 -0.96
N GLY A 235 -23.04 -16.59 -0.61
CA GLY A 235 -24.33 -17.26 -0.64
C GLY A 235 -24.48 -18.42 0.35
N GLU A 236 -25.40 -19.35 0.04
CA GLU A 236 -25.79 -20.47 0.92
C GLU A 236 -24.60 -21.35 1.38
N GLN A 237 -23.53 -21.40 0.59
CA GLN A 237 -22.34 -22.22 0.87
C GLN A 237 -21.51 -21.70 2.05
N PHE A 238 -21.76 -20.48 2.52
CA PHE A 238 -21.03 -19.85 3.62
C PHE A 238 -21.49 -20.31 5.02
N GLY A 239 -22.75 -20.71 5.15
CA GLY A 239 -23.35 -21.11 6.43
C GLY A 239 -23.22 -22.60 6.77
N ALA A 240 -22.89 -23.45 5.80
CA ALA A 240 -22.68 -24.87 6.04
C ALA A 240 -21.38 -25.09 6.82
N GLN A 241 -21.47 -25.64 8.04
CA GLN A 241 -20.29 -25.99 8.84
C GLN A 241 -19.42 -26.98 8.07
N LYS A 242 -18.30 -26.47 7.59
CA LYS A 242 -17.33 -27.15 6.75
C LYS A 242 -16.20 -27.64 7.67
N SER A 243 -16.48 -28.67 8.48
CA SER A 243 -15.59 -29.17 9.54
C SER A 243 -14.17 -29.47 9.04
N GLU A 244 -14.05 -30.02 7.83
CA GLU A 244 -12.76 -30.29 7.18
C GLU A 244 -11.98 -29.01 6.84
N GLN A 245 -12.65 -27.97 6.34
CA GLN A 245 -12.02 -26.69 6.01
C GLN A 245 -11.63 -25.93 7.29
N ALA A 246 -12.47 -26.00 8.31
CA ALA A 246 -12.17 -25.47 9.65
C ALA A 246 -10.91 -26.14 10.20
N GLN A 247 -10.81 -27.47 10.13
CA GLN A 247 -9.64 -28.23 10.56
C GLN A 247 -8.39 -27.89 9.75
N THR A 248 -8.53 -27.74 8.43
CA THR A 248 -7.42 -27.38 7.54
C THR A 248 -6.88 -25.99 7.91
N LEU A 249 -7.76 -25.00 8.02
CA LEU A 249 -7.38 -23.62 8.36
C LEU A 249 -6.84 -23.52 9.79
N ALA A 250 -7.46 -24.21 10.76
CA ALA A 250 -7.02 -24.24 12.15
C ALA A 250 -5.63 -24.87 12.27
N GLY A 251 -5.36 -25.96 11.54
CA GLY A 251 -4.06 -26.60 11.49
C GLY A 251 -2.98 -25.69 10.90
N LEU A 252 -3.28 -24.96 9.83
CA LEU A 252 -2.35 -24.02 9.20
C LEU A 252 -1.95 -22.87 10.12
N TYR A 253 -2.90 -22.34 10.88
CA TYR A 253 -2.67 -21.17 11.74
C TYR A 253 -2.40 -21.52 13.21
N GLY A 254 -2.33 -22.81 13.57
CA GLY A 254 -2.05 -23.25 14.93
C GLY A 254 -3.15 -22.88 15.94
N VAL A 255 -4.41 -22.86 15.50
CA VAL A 255 -5.58 -22.55 16.32
C VAL A 255 -6.24 -23.85 16.80
N ALA A 256 -6.96 -23.82 17.92
CA ALA A 256 -7.63 -25.00 18.48
C ALA A 256 -8.60 -25.62 17.46
N GLN A 257 -8.61 -26.96 17.35
CA GLN A 257 -9.43 -27.69 16.37
C GLN A 257 -10.96 -27.61 16.59
N GLY A 258 -11.43 -26.80 17.55
CA GLY A 258 -12.84 -26.52 17.82
C GLY A 258 -13.28 -25.10 17.48
N THR A 259 -12.39 -24.24 16.99
CA THR A 259 -12.74 -22.86 16.61
C THR A 259 -13.68 -22.85 15.41
N ASP A 260 -14.72 -22.01 15.47
CA ASP A 260 -15.71 -21.88 14.40
C ASP A 260 -15.03 -21.42 13.09
N PHE A 261 -15.42 -22.03 11.96
CA PHE A 261 -14.84 -21.72 10.66
C PHE A 261 -15.01 -20.25 10.28
N GLN A 262 -16.17 -19.65 10.55
CA GLN A 262 -16.45 -18.26 10.19
C GLN A 262 -15.65 -17.31 11.07
N GLU A 263 -15.53 -17.61 12.37
CA GLU A 263 -14.66 -16.84 13.28
C GLU A 263 -13.19 -16.91 12.85
N LEU A 264 -12.69 -18.09 12.50
CA LEU A 264 -11.31 -18.25 12.04
C LEU A 264 -11.08 -17.54 10.70
N LEU A 265 -11.99 -17.68 9.75
CA LEU A 265 -11.91 -16.98 8.46
C LEU A 265 -11.97 -15.46 8.65
N PHE A 266 -12.78 -14.96 9.59
CA PHE A 266 -12.81 -13.56 9.96
C PHE A 266 -11.45 -13.08 10.50
N CYS A 267 -10.76 -13.87 11.31
CA CYS A 267 -9.40 -13.57 11.78
C CYS A 267 -8.37 -13.55 10.64
N VAL A 268 -8.44 -14.49 9.69
CA VAL A 268 -7.57 -14.51 8.51
C VAL A 268 -7.80 -13.27 7.63
N HIS A 269 -9.06 -12.91 7.41
CA HIS A 269 -9.45 -11.72 6.68
C HIS A 269 -9.00 -10.42 7.38
N THR A 270 -9.10 -10.38 8.71
CA THR A 270 -8.60 -9.26 9.53
C THR A 270 -7.09 -9.11 9.37
N TYR A 271 -6.36 -10.24 9.43
CA TYR A 271 -4.91 -10.24 9.22
C TYR A 271 -4.53 -9.74 7.82
N PHE A 272 -5.22 -10.20 6.78
CA PHE A 272 -4.99 -9.73 5.42
C PHE A 272 -5.30 -8.24 5.26
N ALA A 273 -6.42 -7.76 5.81
CA ALA A 273 -6.78 -6.35 5.82
C ALA A 273 -5.72 -5.49 6.53
N LEU A 274 -5.22 -5.95 7.68
CA LEU A 274 -4.14 -5.27 8.40
C LEU A 274 -2.87 -5.18 7.55
N LEU A 275 -2.44 -6.26 6.90
CA LEU A 275 -1.28 -6.24 6.00
C LEU A 275 -1.45 -5.20 4.89
N MET A 276 -2.60 -5.19 4.21
CA MET A 276 -2.88 -4.22 3.15
C MET A 276 -2.82 -2.77 3.64
N LYS A 277 -3.41 -2.49 4.80
CA LYS A 277 -3.39 -1.16 5.41
C LYS A 277 -1.96 -0.74 5.79
N LEU A 278 -1.19 -1.63 6.42
CA LEU A 278 0.19 -1.31 6.79
C LEU A 278 1.07 -1.08 5.54
N ILE A 279 0.91 -1.91 4.50
CA ILE A 279 1.61 -1.72 3.22
C ILE A 279 1.21 -0.38 2.58
N ALA A 280 -0.08 -0.07 2.50
CA ALA A 280 -0.55 1.19 1.93
C ALA A 280 -0.08 2.42 2.74
N ALA A 281 -0.12 2.32 4.08
CA ALA A 281 0.39 3.34 4.99
C ALA A 281 1.90 3.56 4.79
N GLU A 282 2.67 2.49 4.68
CA GLU A 282 4.10 2.55 4.39
C GLU A 282 4.37 3.26 3.05
N LEU A 283 3.61 2.93 2.01
CA LEU A 283 3.80 3.49 0.68
C LEU A 283 3.43 4.95 0.56
N ILE A 284 2.35 5.38 1.23
CA ILE A 284 1.94 6.77 1.21
C ILE A 284 2.84 7.63 2.10
N THR A 285 3.36 7.09 3.21
CA THR A 285 4.26 7.82 4.12
C THR A 285 5.65 8.04 3.53
N LEU A 286 6.16 7.10 2.72
CA LEU A 286 7.45 7.24 2.05
C LEU A 286 7.51 8.33 0.98
N LYS A 287 6.37 8.84 0.50
CA LYS A 287 6.33 9.84 -0.59
C LYS A 287 6.61 11.27 -0.13
N ASP A 288 6.33 11.63 1.13
CA ASP A 288 6.58 12.99 1.66
C ASP A 288 8.02 13.19 2.13
N SER A 289 8.68 12.09 2.48
CA SER A 289 10.07 12.07 2.88
C SER A 289 10.53 10.64 2.67
N SER A 290 11.23 10.39 1.58
CA SER A 290 11.83 9.10 1.25
C SER A 290 12.86 8.63 2.30
N PHE A 291 12.96 9.29 3.46
CA PHE A 291 13.85 8.95 4.55
C PHE A 291 13.29 9.22 5.95
N ALA A 292 11.97 9.49 6.09
CA ALA A 292 11.37 9.31 7.41
C ALA A 292 11.48 7.84 7.84
N MET A 293 11.65 7.58 9.14
CA MET A 293 11.53 6.23 9.69
C MET A 293 10.26 5.58 9.12
N SER A 294 10.43 4.40 8.51
CA SER A 294 9.36 3.52 8.04
C SER A 294 8.18 3.57 9.01
N PHE A 295 6.96 3.75 8.49
CA PHE A 295 5.76 3.76 9.33
C PHE A 295 5.69 2.49 10.18
N CYS A 296 6.03 1.35 9.58
CA CYS A 296 6.18 0.09 10.27
C CYS A 296 7.28 0.14 11.33
N HIS A 297 8.46 0.71 11.06
CA HIS A 297 9.53 0.88 12.05
C HIS A 297 9.13 1.77 13.25
N GLN A 298 8.25 2.75 13.04
CA GLN A 298 7.67 3.54 14.15
C GLN A 298 6.76 2.68 15.02
N LEU A 299 5.89 1.88 14.41
CA LEU A 299 5.00 0.96 15.11
C LEU A 299 5.76 -0.05 15.97
N THR A 300 6.90 -0.58 15.49
CA THR A 300 7.65 -1.61 16.22
C THR A 300 8.21 -1.11 17.55
N HIS A 301 8.60 0.17 17.61
CA HIS A 301 9.25 0.80 18.77
C HIS A 301 8.31 1.68 19.59
N ALA A 302 7.06 1.87 19.17
CA ALA A 302 6.09 2.68 19.90
C ALA A 302 5.82 2.12 21.31
N SER A 303 5.52 2.97 22.29
CA SER A 303 4.94 2.52 23.57
C SER A 303 3.60 1.82 23.35
N GLN A 304 3.01 1.20 24.38
CA GLN A 304 1.69 0.58 24.25
C GLN A 304 0.61 1.60 23.82
N ASP A 305 0.56 2.75 24.49
CA ASP A 305 -0.36 3.84 24.13
C ASP A 305 -0.05 4.40 22.74
N GLY A 306 1.24 4.52 22.40
CA GLY A 306 1.68 4.97 21.07
C GLY A 306 1.26 4.01 19.96
N LEU A 307 1.42 2.70 20.16
CA LEU A 307 0.99 1.66 19.21
C LEU A 307 -0.53 1.75 18.98
N ARG A 308 -1.31 1.83 20.06
CA ARG A 308 -2.77 1.96 19.97
C ARG A 308 -3.18 3.22 19.21
N ALA A 309 -2.54 4.35 19.50
CA ALA A 309 -2.83 5.62 18.83
C ALA A 309 -2.51 5.55 17.33
N GLN A 310 -1.34 5.01 16.96
CA GLN A 310 -0.94 4.88 15.55
C GLN A 310 -1.83 3.90 14.77
N LEU A 311 -2.18 2.74 15.36
CA LEU A 311 -3.11 1.80 14.73
C LEU A 311 -4.51 2.40 14.61
N THR A 312 -4.96 3.18 15.59
CA THR A 312 -6.23 3.92 15.48
C THR A 312 -6.18 4.92 14.34
N GLU A 313 -5.06 5.63 14.15
CA GLU A 313 -4.89 6.56 13.04
C GLU A 313 -4.92 5.85 11.67
N VAL A 314 -4.32 4.65 11.58
CA VAL A 314 -4.42 3.81 10.38
C VAL A 314 -5.87 3.42 10.14
N GLU A 315 -6.52 2.82 11.13
CA GLU A 315 -7.89 2.27 11.00
C GLU A 315 -8.96 3.34 10.78
N ASP A 316 -8.76 4.56 11.29
CA ASP A 316 -9.65 5.71 11.04
C ASP A 316 -9.33 6.44 9.72
N GLY A 317 -8.32 6.01 8.96
CA GLY A 317 -7.95 6.59 7.68
C GLY A 317 -7.08 7.87 7.77
N GLY A 318 -6.69 8.27 8.98
CA GLY A 318 -5.97 9.52 9.25
C GLY A 318 -4.61 9.60 8.56
N VAL A 319 -3.88 8.48 8.50
CA VAL A 319 -2.56 8.41 7.84
C VAL A 319 -2.65 8.79 6.35
N TYR A 320 -3.75 8.41 5.70
CA TYR A 320 -3.99 8.62 4.27
C TYR A 320 -4.59 10.00 3.99
N ALA A 321 -5.55 10.43 4.82
CA ALA A 321 -6.22 11.71 4.67
C ALA A 321 -5.25 12.90 4.82
N LYS A 322 -4.25 12.78 5.71
CA LYS A 322 -3.15 13.76 5.85
C LYS A 322 -2.34 13.95 4.57
N ARG A 323 -2.43 13.01 3.62
CA ARG A 323 -1.68 12.97 2.36
C ARG A 323 -2.60 13.05 1.14
N GLY A 324 -3.77 13.67 1.33
CA GLY A 324 -4.73 13.93 0.26
C GLY A 324 -5.61 12.74 -0.12
N VAL A 325 -5.39 11.52 0.39
CA VAL A 325 -6.22 10.36 0.07
C VAL A 325 -7.37 10.24 1.08
N SER A 326 -8.58 10.67 0.69
CA SER A 326 -9.66 10.88 1.67
C SER A 326 -10.52 9.65 1.98
N ASN A 327 -10.55 8.63 1.12
CA ASN A 327 -11.46 7.48 1.26
C ASN A 327 -10.77 6.12 1.23
N PHE A 328 -9.47 6.03 1.54
CA PHE A 328 -8.79 4.73 1.54
C PHE A 328 -9.50 3.74 2.49
N LEU A 329 -9.88 4.23 3.68
CA LEU A 329 -10.70 3.51 4.66
C LEU A 329 -12.00 4.25 4.91
N GLU A 330 -13.10 3.69 4.41
CA GLU A 330 -14.47 4.12 4.72
C GLU A 330 -15.07 3.06 5.64
N GLY A 331 -15.10 3.34 6.95
CA GLY A 331 -15.76 2.52 7.97
C GLY A 331 -15.45 1.02 7.89
N ASP A 332 -14.28 0.58 8.35
CA ASP A 332 -13.90 -0.83 8.25
C ASP A 332 -14.18 -1.62 9.54
N PHE A 333 -14.99 -2.68 9.47
CA PHE A 333 -15.25 -3.60 10.58
C PHE A 333 -14.04 -4.50 10.91
N PHE A 334 -13.01 -4.58 10.05
CA PHE A 334 -11.74 -5.25 10.37
C PHE A 334 -10.91 -4.50 11.44
N ARG A 335 -11.30 -3.29 11.84
CA ARG A 335 -10.67 -2.55 12.97
C ARG A 335 -10.93 -3.17 14.35
N TRP A 336 -11.81 -4.17 14.44
CA TRP A 336 -12.34 -4.70 15.70
C TRP A 336 -11.26 -5.08 16.72
N TYR A 337 -10.07 -5.46 16.22
CA TYR A 337 -8.95 -5.86 17.05
C TYR A 337 -8.47 -4.74 17.99
N LEU A 338 -8.73 -3.46 17.67
CA LEU A 338 -8.45 -2.33 18.56
C LEU A 338 -9.30 -2.34 19.83
N ASP A 339 -10.50 -2.91 19.76
CA ASP A 339 -11.41 -3.08 20.90
C ASP A 339 -11.17 -4.40 21.66
N ALA A 340 -10.23 -5.23 21.18
CA ALA A 340 -9.85 -6.53 21.74
C ALA A 340 -8.32 -6.67 21.92
N LEU A 341 -7.59 -5.56 22.03
CA LEU A 341 -6.14 -5.59 22.22
C LEU A 341 -5.77 -6.35 23.50
N SER A 342 -4.94 -7.39 23.33
CA SER A 342 -4.28 -8.13 24.40
C SER A 342 -2.77 -8.01 24.23
N PRO A 343 -1.95 -8.24 25.28
CA PRO A 343 -0.50 -8.19 25.15
C PRO A 343 0.06 -9.11 24.05
N ARG A 344 -0.56 -10.29 23.88
CA ARG A 344 -0.20 -11.24 22.81
C ARG A 344 -0.53 -10.68 21.42
N LEU A 345 -1.70 -10.05 21.27
CA LEU A 345 -2.10 -9.47 20.00
C LEU A 345 -1.27 -8.25 19.64
N GLU A 346 -0.97 -7.38 20.60
CA GLU A 346 -0.06 -6.25 20.41
C GLU A 346 1.31 -6.71 19.91
N GLU A 347 1.87 -7.76 20.51
CA GLU A 347 3.14 -8.32 20.07
C GLU A 347 3.07 -8.93 18.67
N ALA A 348 1.97 -9.60 18.32
CA ALA A 348 1.77 -10.15 16.98
C ALA A 348 1.65 -9.04 15.91
N VAL A 349 0.99 -7.92 16.23
CA VAL A 349 0.95 -6.74 15.35
C VAL A 349 2.34 -6.12 15.21
N ARG A 350 3.13 -6.03 16.29
CA ARG A 350 4.52 -5.55 16.24
C ARG A 350 5.39 -6.46 15.37
N GLU A 351 5.30 -7.77 15.52
CA GLU A 351 6.01 -8.74 14.68
C GLU A 351 5.64 -8.61 13.20
N THR A 352 4.35 -8.36 12.92
CA THR A 352 3.88 -8.09 11.56
C THR A 352 4.52 -6.81 11.00
N ALA A 353 4.55 -5.73 11.79
CA ALA A 353 5.21 -4.48 11.43
C ALA A 353 6.74 -4.65 11.28
N ARG A 354 7.41 -5.43 12.15
CA ARG A 354 8.85 -5.77 12.02
C ARG A 354 9.10 -6.47 10.70
N GLY A 355 8.30 -7.48 10.38
CA GLY A 355 8.37 -8.17 9.10
C GLY A 355 8.19 -7.23 7.91
N LEU A 356 7.24 -6.29 7.97
CA LEU A 356 7.00 -5.33 6.87
C LEU A 356 8.11 -4.29 6.75
N ALA A 357 8.75 -3.90 7.85
CA ALA A 357 9.89 -2.98 7.85
C ALA A 357 11.12 -3.55 7.11
N GLU A 358 11.20 -4.88 6.95
CA GLU A 358 12.23 -5.54 6.15
C GLU A 358 12.06 -5.30 4.64
N PHE A 359 10.93 -4.75 4.15
CA PHE A 359 10.65 -4.59 2.72
C PHE A 359 10.91 -3.16 2.21
N GLU A 360 11.32 -3.05 0.94
CA GLU A 360 11.51 -1.79 0.22
C GLU A 360 10.21 -1.39 -0.48
N PRO A 361 9.49 -0.38 0.02
CA PRO A 361 8.18 -0.06 -0.55
C PRO A 361 8.31 0.72 -1.87
N ALA A 362 9.44 1.38 -2.16
CA ALA A 362 9.69 1.99 -3.47
C ALA A 362 9.78 0.96 -4.61
N THR A 363 9.87 -0.35 -4.32
CA THR A 363 9.73 -1.41 -5.33
C THR A 363 8.50 -1.19 -6.20
N THR A 364 7.40 -0.69 -5.64
CA THR A 364 6.15 -0.44 -6.38
C THR A 364 6.25 0.68 -7.42
N THR A 365 7.11 1.67 -7.20
CA THR A 365 7.38 2.77 -8.13
C THR A 365 8.35 2.33 -9.23
N ILE A 366 9.29 1.46 -8.88
CA ILE A 366 10.37 0.95 -9.77
C ILE A 366 9.87 -0.26 -10.59
N ASP A 367 8.92 -1.03 -10.07
CA ASP A 367 8.31 -2.20 -10.69
C ASP A 367 6.78 -2.25 -10.51
N PRO A 368 6.04 -1.45 -11.29
CA PRO A 368 4.59 -1.49 -11.26
C PRO A 368 4.02 -2.83 -11.72
N GLU A 369 4.75 -3.60 -12.54
CA GLU A 369 4.28 -4.88 -13.09
C GLU A 369 4.33 -6.00 -12.06
N SER A 370 5.41 -6.12 -11.27
CA SER A 370 5.48 -7.07 -10.15
C SER A 370 4.41 -6.81 -9.08
N THR A 371 3.88 -5.59 -9.05
CA THR A 371 2.87 -5.16 -8.09
C THR A 371 1.44 -5.47 -8.56
N ARG A 372 1.20 -5.72 -9.87
CA ARG A 372 -0.13 -6.03 -10.44
C ARG A 372 -0.84 -7.17 -9.72
N ASP A 373 -0.07 -8.19 -9.33
CA ASP A 373 -0.57 -9.42 -8.71
C ASP A 373 -0.28 -9.52 -7.20
N LEU A 374 0.30 -8.48 -6.58
CA LEU A 374 0.82 -8.51 -5.21
C LEU A 374 -0.23 -9.02 -4.21
N LEU A 375 -1.36 -8.31 -4.14
CA LEU A 375 -2.39 -8.54 -3.13
C LEU A 375 -3.24 -9.78 -3.42
N LYS A 376 -3.47 -10.04 -4.71
CA LYS A 376 -4.17 -11.24 -5.18
C LYS A 376 -3.40 -12.49 -4.77
N LYS A 377 -2.11 -12.57 -5.09
CA LYS A 377 -1.25 -13.69 -4.70
C LYS A 377 -1.14 -13.79 -3.18
N LEU A 378 -0.93 -12.67 -2.47
CA LEU A 378 -0.90 -12.66 -1.01
C LEU A 378 -2.15 -13.29 -0.40
N TYR A 379 -3.35 -12.94 -0.86
CA TYR A 379 -4.59 -13.57 -0.40
C TYR A 379 -4.62 -15.08 -0.73
N GLN A 380 -4.20 -15.46 -1.93
CA GLN A 380 -4.14 -16.87 -2.36
C GLN A 380 -3.18 -17.73 -1.53
N TYR A 381 -2.14 -17.13 -0.94
CA TYR A 381 -1.22 -17.79 -0.01
C TYR A 381 -1.80 -17.92 1.40
N LEU A 382 -2.58 -16.93 1.85
CA LEU A 382 -3.23 -16.94 3.17
C LEU A 382 -4.41 -17.92 3.20
N VAL A 383 -5.22 -17.95 2.15
CA VAL A 383 -6.41 -18.79 2.07
C VAL A 383 -6.19 -19.91 1.05
N PRO A 384 -6.13 -21.18 1.49
CA PRO A 384 -5.95 -22.33 0.60
C PRO A 384 -6.96 -22.39 -0.55
N GLN A 385 -6.56 -22.99 -1.67
CA GLN A 385 -7.39 -23.04 -2.89
C GLN A 385 -8.72 -23.78 -2.68
N ASP A 386 -8.74 -24.84 -1.89
CA ASP A 386 -9.94 -25.61 -1.57
C ASP A 386 -10.96 -24.78 -0.76
N VAL A 387 -10.47 -23.92 0.14
CA VAL A 387 -11.28 -22.95 0.87
C VAL A 387 -11.82 -21.90 -0.09
N ARG A 388 -10.96 -21.26 -0.90
CA ARG A 388 -11.37 -20.21 -1.87
C ARG A 388 -12.36 -20.70 -2.92
N HIS A 389 -12.13 -21.87 -3.52
CA HIS A 389 -13.05 -22.48 -4.48
C HIS A 389 -14.45 -22.67 -3.89
N LYS A 390 -14.53 -23.07 -2.62
CA LYS A 390 -15.79 -23.25 -1.88
C LYS A 390 -16.42 -21.95 -1.40
N LEU A 391 -15.70 -20.83 -1.49
CA LEU A 391 -16.22 -19.47 -1.32
C LEU A 391 -16.60 -18.85 -2.68
N GLY A 392 -16.34 -19.52 -3.80
CA GLY A 392 -16.62 -18.99 -5.13
C GLY A 392 -15.67 -17.88 -5.58
N GLU A 393 -14.50 -17.75 -4.96
CA GLU A 393 -13.55 -16.69 -5.27
C GLU A 393 -12.60 -17.10 -6.41
N TYR A 394 -12.85 -16.53 -7.58
CA TYR A 394 -12.01 -16.69 -8.77
C TYR A 394 -11.37 -15.36 -9.14
N TYR A 395 -10.05 -15.36 -9.26
CA TYR A 395 -9.31 -14.18 -9.68
C TYR A 395 -9.00 -14.23 -11.16
N THR A 396 -9.27 -13.14 -11.86
CA THR A 396 -8.99 -12.99 -13.29
C THR A 396 -7.48 -13.03 -13.55
N PRO A 397 -7.00 -13.89 -14.48
CA PRO A 397 -5.63 -13.82 -14.97
C PRO A 397 -5.39 -12.56 -15.81
N ASP A 398 -4.18 -12.00 -15.74
CA ASP A 398 -3.86 -10.73 -16.40
C ASP A 398 -4.04 -10.78 -17.92
N TRP A 399 -3.62 -11.90 -18.56
CA TRP A 399 -3.80 -12.09 -20.00
C TRP A 399 -5.27 -12.00 -20.44
N LEU A 400 -6.20 -12.44 -19.58
CA LEU A 400 -7.63 -12.41 -19.89
C LEU A 400 -8.17 -10.99 -19.74
N ALA A 401 -7.72 -10.27 -18.72
CA ALA A 401 -8.09 -8.86 -18.54
C ALA A 401 -7.54 -7.98 -19.68
N GLU A 402 -6.30 -8.22 -20.11
CA GLU A 402 -5.70 -7.55 -21.28
C GLU A 402 -6.47 -7.85 -22.57
N LEU A 403 -6.82 -9.12 -22.80
CA LEU A 403 -7.62 -9.53 -23.96
C LEU A 403 -8.94 -8.78 -24.00
N VAL A 404 -9.69 -8.76 -22.89
CA VAL A 404 -10.99 -8.08 -22.83
C VAL A 404 -10.84 -6.57 -23.06
N LEU A 405 -9.82 -5.92 -22.48
CA LEU A 405 -9.56 -4.49 -22.73
C LEU A 405 -9.22 -4.21 -24.20
N ASN A 406 -8.58 -5.14 -24.90
CA ASN A 406 -8.33 -5.04 -26.34
C ASN A 406 -9.62 -5.21 -27.16
N GLU A 407 -10.46 -6.18 -26.82
CA GLU A 407 -11.73 -6.44 -27.51
C GLU A 407 -12.73 -5.29 -27.39
N VAL A 408 -12.69 -4.55 -26.27
CA VAL A 408 -13.52 -3.33 -26.09
C VAL A 408 -12.83 -2.06 -26.62
N ASP A 409 -11.70 -2.19 -27.32
CA ASP A 409 -10.92 -1.11 -27.93
C ASP A 409 -10.50 0.00 -26.93
N TYR A 410 -10.18 -0.38 -25.69
CA TYR A 410 -9.67 0.55 -24.70
C TYR A 410 -8.15 0.72 -24.82
N GLY A 411 -7.73 1.67 -25.66
CA GLY A 411 -6.32 2.04 -25.87
C GLY A 411 -5.71 2.96 -24.80
N GLY A 412 -6.45 3.30 -23.74
CA GLY A 412 -5.97 4.20 -22.68
C GLY A 412 -6.29 5.68 -22.87
N ASP A 413 -7.15 6.07 -23.83
CA ASP A 413 -7.53 7.48 -23.96
C ASP A 413 -8.14 8.00 -22.66
N THR A 414 -7.45 8.94 -22.02
CA THR A 414 -7.85 9.50 -20.71
C THR A 414 -9.20 10.24 -20.75
N ARG A 415 -9.80 10.47 -21.92
CA ARG A 415 -11.15 11.04 -22.08
C ARG A 415 -12.26 9.97 -22.04
N GLN A 416 -11.91 8.72 -22.29
CA GLN A 416 -12.85 7.61 -22.20
C GLN A 416 -13.10 7.22 -20.74
N ARG A 417 -14.30 6.73 -20.46
CA ARG A 417 -14.72 6.28 -19.13
C ARG A 417 -14.72 4.75 -19.08
N VAL A 418 -14.17 4.20 -18.02
CA VAL A 418 -14.11 2.76 -17.74
C VAL A 418 -14.80 2.52 -16.40
N LEU A 419 -15.69 1.52 -16.37
CA LEU A 419 -16.31 1.04 -15.15
C LEU A 419 -16.16 -0.46 -15.08
N ASP A 420 -15.57 -0.95 -14.00
CA ASP A 420 -15.59 -2.36 -13.62
C ASP A 420 -16.60 -2.57 -12.47
N PRO A 421 -17.82 -3.10 -12.75
CA PRO A 421 -18.90 -3.17 -11.77
C PRO A 421 -18.77 -4.36 -10.79
N ALA A 422 -17.73 -5.19 -10.91
CA ALA A 422 -17.42 -6.30 -10.01
C ALA A 422 -15.89 -6.47 -9.95
N CYS A 423 -15.21 -5.40 -9.53
CA CYS A 423 -13.80 -5.22 -9.83
C CYS A 423 -12.85 -6.17 -9.12
N GLY A 424 -13.32 -6.90 -8.10
CA GLY A 424 -12.49 -7.77 -7.28
C GLY A 424 -11.31 -6.97 -6.71
N SER A 425 -10.10 -7.53 -6.80
CA SER A 425 -8.86 -6.83 -6.41
C SER A 425 -8.39 -5.76 -7.42
N GLY A 426 -9.16 -5.45 -8.46
CA GLY A 426 -8.91 -4.36 -9.39
C GLY A 426 -7.99 -4.68 -10.58
N THR A 427 -7.89 -5.94 -11.02
CA THR A 427 -7.00 -6.34 -12.14
C THR A 427 -7.25 -5.52 -13.42
N PHE A 428 -8.52 -5.36 -13.83
CA PHE A 428 -8.88 -4.52 -14.97
C PHE A 428 -8.53 -3.05 -14.75
N LEU A 429 -8.78 -2.53 -13.55
CA LEU A 429 -8.52 -1.13 -13.20
C LEU A 429 -7.03 -0.81 -13.27
N VAL A 430 -6.17 -1.69 -12.77
CA VAL A 430 -4.71 -1.53 -12.81
C VAL A 430 -4.22 -1.43 -14.26
N LEU A 431 -4.66 -2.35 -15.13
CA LEU A 431 -4.31 -2.33 -16.55
C LEU A 431 -4.85 -1.08 -17.26
N ALA A 432 -6.08 -0.68 -16.95
CA ALA A 432 -6.69 0.51 -17.52
C ALA A 432 -5.90 1.78 -17.14
N ILE A 433 -5.49 1.90 -15.87
CA ILE A 433 -4.67 3.02 -15.36
C ILE A 433 -3.31 3.04 -16.07
N GLN A 434 -2.67 1.89 -16.25
CA GLN A 434 -1.37 1.81 -16.94
C GLN A 434 -1.47 2.26 -18.40
N ARG A 435 -2.48 1.77 -19.14
CA ARG A 435 -2.76 2.25 -20.51
C ARG A 435 -3.02 3.76 -20.54
N ALA A 436 -3.76 4.28 -19.56
CA ALA A 436 -4.03 5.71 -19.44
C ALA A 436 -2.77 6.55 -19.16
N LYS A 437 -1.83 6.03 -18.35
CA LYS A 437 -0.53 6.65 -18.12
C LYS A 437 0.31 6.69 -19.40
N ASP A 438 0.33 5.59 -20.15
CA ASP A 438 1.10 5.49 -21.41
C ASP A 438 0.50 6.36 -22.51
N TYR A 439 -0.83 6.45 -22.57
CA TYR A 439 -1.52 7.40 -23.43
C TYR A 439 -1.15 8.84 -23.08
N GLY A 440 -1.22 9.21 -21.79
CA GLY A 440 -0.83 10.55 -21.34
C GLY A 440 0.61 10.91 -21.71
N ARG A 441 1.54 9.97 -21.54
CA ARG A 441 2.96 10.13 -21.91
C ARG A 441 3.14 10.30 -23.42
N SER A 442 2.57 9.41 -24.23
CA SER A 442 2.68 9.45 -25.70
C SER A 442 2.05 10.69 -26.33
N HIS A 443 0.99 11.22 -25.73
CA HIS A 443 0.28 12.42 -26.20
C HIS A 443 0.77 13.72 -25.53
N ARG A 444 1.85 13.66 -24.73
CA ARG A 444 2.43 14.80 -23.99
C ARG A 444 1.41 15.54 -23.12
N GLN A 445 0.44 14.81 -22.57
CA GLN A 445 -0.54 15.36 -21.65
C GLN A 445 0.14 15.71 -20.32
N PRO A 446 -0.15 16.88 -19.72
CA PRO A 446 0.38 17.22 -18.39
C PRO A 446 0.10 16.11 -17.38
N ARG A 447 1.09 15.83 -16.51
CA ARG A 447 1.01 14.74 -15.53
C ARG A 447 -0.18 14.90 -14.59
N GLY A 448 -0.37 16.08 -14.02
CA GLY A 448 -1.54 16.37 -13.18
C GLY A 448 -2.88 16.29 -13.90
N GLU A 449 -2.95 16.61 -15.21
CA GLU A 449 -4.17 16.39 -15.98
C GLU A 449 -4.44 14.89 -16.18
N THR A 450 -3.40 14.11 -16.47
CA THR A 450 -3.48 12.65 -16.57
C THR A 450 -3.96 12.03 -15.27
N ALA A 451 -3.40 12.43 -14.13
CA ALA A 451 -3.81 11.97 -12.81
C ALA A 451 -5.29 12.29 -12.53
N LYS A 452 -5.72 13.54 -12.80
CA LYS A 452 -7.11 13.98 -12.60
C LYS A 452 -8.09 13.20 -13.46
N ARG A 453 -7.75 12.97 -14.73
CA ARG A 453 -8.62 12.21 -15.65
C ARG A 453 -8.71 10.73 -15.28
N ILE A 454 -7.61 10.11 -14.85
CA ILE A 454 -7.64 8.74 -14.32
C ILE A 454 -8.61 8.65 -13.14
N ALA A 455 -8.46 9.53 -12.14
CA ALA A 455 -9.35 9.58 -10.96
C ALA A 455 -10.81 9.88 -11.33
N ALA A 456 -11.06 10.66 -12.37
CA ALA A 456 -12.42 10.99 -12.81
C ALA A 456 -13.09 9.89 -13.65
N HIS A 457 -12.32 9.06 -14.37
CA HIS A 457 -12.88 8.24 -15.45
C HIS A 457 -12.70 6.73 -15.30
N ILE A 458 -11.83 6.23 -14.41
CA ILE A 458 -11.63 4.78 -14.20
C ILE A 458 -12.21 4.38 -12.85
N TRP A 459 -13.38 3.74 -12.86
CA TRP A 459 -14.17 3.45 -11.66
C TRP A 459 -14.33 1.95 -11.41
N GLY A 460 -14.47 1.55 -10.16
CA GLY A 460 -14.71 0.17 -9.74
C GLY A 460 -15.78 0.05 -8.66
N PHE A 461 -16.61 -0.99 -8.74
CA PHE A 461 -17.53 -1.38 -7.67
C PHE A 461 -17.30 -2.83 -7.29
N ASP A 462 -17.42 -3.15 -6.00
CA ASP A 462 -17.45 -4.54 -5.54
C ASP A 462 -18.30 -4.66 -4.28
N LEU A 463 -18.84 -5.86 -4.04
CA LEU A 463 -19.63 -6.20 -2.86
C LEU A 463 -18.77 -6.70 -1.69
N ASN A 464 -17.55 -7.17 -1.97
CA ASN A 464 -16.62 -7.71 -0.98
C ASN A 464 -15.72 -6.59 -0.42
N PRO A 465 -15.82 -6.26 0.88
CA PRO A 465 -14.99 -5.21 1.49
C PRO A 465 -13.49 -5.46 1.38
N LEU A 466 -13.02 -6.72 1.40
CA LEU A 466 -11.60 -7.02 1.21
C LEU A 466 -11.15 -6.74 -0.23
N ALA A 467 -12.01 -7.06 -1.21
CA ALA A 467 -11.75 -6.78 -2.60
C ALA A 467 -11.64 -5.27 -2.83
N VAL A 468 -12.53 -4.47 -2.23
CA VAL A 468 -12.48 -3.00 -2.27
C VAL A 468 -11.19 -2.45 -1.67
N ILE A 469 -10.76 -2.92 -0.48
CA ILE A 469 -9.50 -2.47 0.13
C ILE A 469 -8.31 -2.86 -0.77
N ALA A 470 -8.31 -4.07 -1.32
CA ALA A 470 -7.25 -4.55 -2.23
C ALA A 470 -7.21 -3.72 -3.52
N ALA A 471 -8.37 -3.46 -4.13
CA ALA A 471 -8.48 -2.67 -5.34
C ALA A 471 -8.08 -1.21 -5.11
N ARG A 472 -8.45 -0.60 -3.98
CA ARG A 472 -7.98 0.75 -3.59
C ARG A 472 -6.47 0.80 -3.44
N THR A 473 -5.89 -0.21 -2.81
CA THR A 473 -4.45 -0.34 -2.63
C THR A 473 -3.76 -0.50 -3.99
N ASN A 474 -4.25 -1.39 -4.85
CA ASN A 474 -3.74 -1.60 -6.21
C ASN A 474 -3.91 -0.37 -7.10
N TYR A 475 -4.98 0.41 -6.92
CA TYR A 475 -5.21 1.66 -7.63
C TYR A 475 -4.14 2.71 -7.27
N LEU A 476 -3.81 2.83 -5.97
CA LEU A 476 -2.71 3.68 -5.52
C LEU A 476 -1.36 3.23 -6.11
N PHE A 477 -1.14 1.92 -6.22
CA PHE A 477 0.06 1.35 -6.84
C PHE A 477 0.14 1.68 -8.32
N ALA A 478 -0.96 1.49 -9.05
CA ALA A 478 -1.04 1.75 -10.48
C ALA A 478 -0.85 3.24 -10.81
N LEU A 479 -1.42 4.14 -9.99
CA LEU A 479 -1.17 5.58 -10.10
C LEU A 479 0.31 5.89 -9.86
N GLY A 480 0.93 5.31 -8.84
CA GLY A 480 2.35 5.47 -8.55
C GLY A 480 2.73 6.90 -8.20
N ASP A 481 3.66 7.48 -8.95
CA ASP A 481 4.15 8.85 -8.82
C ASP A 481 3.08 9.92 -9.14
N LEU A 482 2.07 9.60 -9.96
CA LEU A 482 0.99 10.53 -10.30
C LEU A 482 0.09 10.92 -9.12
N VAL A 483 0.09 10.15 -8.03
CA VAL A 483 -0.67 10.50 -6.82
C VAL A 483 -0.22 11.88 -6.28
N ALA A 484 1.06 12.21 -6.39
CA ALA A 484 1.62 13.47 -5.89
C ALA A 484 1.12 14.71 -6.68
N GLU A 485 0.56 14.51 -7.87
CA GLU A 485 -0.02 15.57 -8.68
C GLU A 485 -1.44 15.95 -8.24
N LEU A 486 -2.02 15.19 -7.30
CA LEU A 486 -3.37 15.38 -6.80
C LEU A 486 -3.32 15.92 -5.37
N GLU A 487 -3.81 17.15 -5.17
CA GLU A 487 -3.98 17.72 -3.83
C GLU A 487 -4.93 16.89 -2.97
N ARG A 488 -5.97 16.34 -3.61
CA ARG A 488 -6.94 15.45 -2.99
C ARG A 488 -7.32 14.35 -3.98
N LEU A 489 -7.19 13.10 -3.55
CA LEU A 489 -7.59 11.90 -4.25
C LEU A 489 -8.68 11.20 -3.45
N GLU A 490 -9.85 11.07 -4.07
CA GLU A 490 -10.81 10.04 -3.71
C GLU A 490 -10.63 8.91 -4.70
N ILE A 491 -10.27 7.73 -4.21
CA ILE A 491 -10.08 6.55 -5.05
C ILE A 491 -11.47 6.11 -5.51
N PRO A 492 -11.76 6.11 -6.82
CA PRO A 492 -13.09 5.85 -7.38
C PRO A 492 -13.45 4.35 -7.35
N ILE A 493 -13.28 3.72 -6.19
CA ILE A 493 -13.56 2.31 -5.93
C ILE A 493 -14.46 2.24 -4.71
N TYR A 494 -15.67 1.70 -4.87
CA TYR A 494 -16.71 1.76 -3.84
C TYR A 494 -17.27 0.39 -3.49
N LEU A 495 -17.56 0.20 -2.20
CA LEU A 495 -18.30 -0.95 -1.69
C LEU A 495 -19.77 -0.78 -2.07
N ALA A 496 -20.21 -1.45 -3.13
CA ALA A 496 -21.53 -1.26 -3.69
C ALA A 496 -22.04 -2.50 -4.43
N ASP A 497 -23.34 -2.71 -4.38
CA ASP A 497 -24.04 -3.63 -5.27
C ASP A 497 -24.27 -2.93 -6.62
N SER A 498 -23.59 -3.40 -7.67
CA SER A 498 -23.74 -2.82 -9.01
C SER A 498 -25.07 -3.18 -9.68
N VAL A 499 -25.82 -4.15 -9.15
CA VAL A 499 -27.14 -4.57 -9.65
C VAL A 499 -28.25 -3.92 -8.84
N LEU A 500 -28.17 -3.95 -7.51
CA LEU A 500 -29.19 -3.45 -6.59
C LEU A 500 -28.95 -1.98 -6.20
N TRP A 501 -29.06 -1.08 -7.19
CA TRP A 501 -28.96 0.36 -6.93
C TRP A 501 -30.16 0.85 -6.09
N PRO A 502 -29.95 1.62 -5.01
CA PRO A 502 -31.02 1.97 -4.06
C PRO A 502 -32.27 2.61 -4.68
N GLU A 503 -32.09 3.43 -5.71
CA GLU A 503 -33.18 4.11 -6.43
C GLU A 503 -34.01 3.17 -7.31
N ARG A 504 -33.40 2.08 -7.81
CA ARG A 504 -34.05 1.10 -8.70
C ARG A 504 -34.58 -0.13 -7.95
N ALA A 505 -34.01 -0.46 -6.80
CA ALA A 505 -34.39 -1.60 -5.97
C ALA A 505 -35.57 -1.32 -5.02
N GLY A 506 -36.20 -0.15 -5.08
CA GLY A 506 -37.28 0.25 -4.17
C GLY A 506 -36.82 0.48 -2.72
N GLN A 507 -35.52 0.69 -2.51
CA GLN A 507 -34.94 0.99 -1.19
C GLN A 507 -35.10 2.47 -0.81
N LEU A 508 -35.38 3.35 -1.77
CA LEU A 508 -35.95 4.68 -1.49
C LEU A 508 -37.36 4.52 -0.94
N ARG A 509 -37.49 4.71 0.38
CA ARG A 509 -38.80 4.78 1.02
C ARG A 509 -39.22 6.24 1.15
N LEU A 510 -40.01 6.67 0.18
CA LEU A 510 -40.81 7.88 0.30
C LEU A 510 -41.93 7.58 1.31
N ASN A 511 -41.95 8.29 2.45
CA ASN A 511 -42.96 8.25 3.52
C ASN A 511 -42.69 7.32 4.72
N PHE A 512 -41.62 7.59 5.47
CA PHE A 512 -41.55 7.19 6.89
C PHE A 512 -41.29 8.42 7.77
N ALA A 513 -41.82 8.42 9.00
CA ALA A 513 -41.99 9.57 9.88
C ALA A 513 -40.69 10.38 10.16
N GLY A 514 -40.37 11.32 9.28
CA GLY A 514 -39.25 12.25 9.45
C GLY A 514 -38.67 12.86 8.17
N GLY A 515 -38.91 12.29 6.99
CA GLY A 515 -38.44 12.83 5.70
C GLY A 515 -37.90 11.77 4.73
N GLU A 516 -37.45 12.20 3.56
CA GLU A 516 -36.84 11.33 2.55
C GLU A 516 -35.52 10.73 3.04
N HIS A 517 -35.38 9.40 2.90
CA HIS A 517 -34.19 8.65 3.32
C HIS A 517 -33.96 7.41 2.44
N VAL A 518 -32.75 6.88 2.52
CA VAL A 518 -32.34 5.59 1.97
C VAL A 518 -32.20 4.61 3.13
N ALA A 519 -32.90 3.47 3.06
CA ALA A 519 -32.85 2.46 4.10
C ALA A 519 -31.71 1.46 3.83
N ILE A 520 -30.71 1.42 4.69
CA ILE A 520 -29.55 0.52 4.56
C ILE A 520 -29.64 -0.56 5.64
N GLN A 521 -29.59 -1.83 5.23
CA GLN A 521 -29.64 -2.97 6.16
C GLN A 521 -28.26 -3.29 6.73
N THR A 522 -28.17 -3.41 8.05
CA THR A 522 -26.95 -3.81 8.76
C THR A 522 -27.25 -4.89 9.81
N SER A 523 -26.21 -5.48 10.42
CA SER A 523 -26.33 -6.44 11.51
C SER A 523 -26.95 -5.87 12.78
N VAL A 524 -26.97 -4.54 12.95
CA VAL A 524 -27.57 -3.85 14.11
C VAL A 524 -28.96 -3.30 13.81
N GLY A 525 -29.47 -3.53 12.60
CA GLY A 525 -30.78 -3.08 12.14
C GLY A 525 -30.72 -2.18 10.90
N PRO A 526 -31.88 -1.73 10.41
CA PRO A 526 -31.93 -0.75 9.32
C PRO A 526 -31.52 0.64 9.80
N PHE A 527 -30.66 1.31 9.04
CA PHE A 527 -30.38 2.74 9.18
C PHE A 527 -31.16 3.53 8.14
N HIS A 528 -31.60 4.73 8.53
CA HIS A 528 -32.37 5.62 7.65
C HIS A 528 -31.52 6.84 7.28
N VAL A 529 -30.64 6.66 6.29
CA VAL A 529 -29.70 7.72 5.86
C VAL A 529 -30.46 8.84 5.16
N PRO A 530 -30.37 10.10 5.61
CA PRO A 530 -31.07 11.22 4.99
C PRO A 530 -30.77 11.35 3.49
N HIS A 531 -31.81 11.40 2.65
CA HIS A 531 -31.64 11.43 1.19
C HIS A 531 -30.85 12.66 0.70
N ILE A 532 -30.96 13.78 1.44
CA ILE A 532 -30.15 14.99 1.16
C ILE A 532 -28.65 14.76 1.23
N TRP A 533 -28.21 13.77 2.00
CA TRP A 533 -26.79 13.46 2.11
C TRP A 533 -26.32 12.54 1.00
N VAL A 534 -27.21 11.71 0.46
CA VAL A 534 -26.91 10.71 -0.57
C VAL A 534 -26.94 11.30 -1.99
N LYS A 535 -27.80 12.30 -2.24
CA LYS A 535 -27.87 12.98 -3.55
C LYS A 535 -26.55 13.67 -3.94
N ASP A 536 -26.44 14.05 -5.21
CA ASP A 536 -25.29 14.78 -5.76
C ASP A 536 -23.94 14.09 -5.42
N GLU A 537 -23.88 12.78 -5.68
CA GLU A 537 -22.71 11.92 -5.44
C GLU A 537 -22.26 11.86 -3.97
N GLY A 538 -23.17 12.11 -3.02
CA GLY A 538 -22.87 12.04 -1.60
C GLY A 538 -22.09 13.25 -1.06
N PHE A 539 -22.04 14.38 -1.77
CA PHE A 539 -21.22 15.53 -1.41
C PHE A 539 -21.43 16.01 0.05
N LEU A 540 -22.68 16.04 0.51
CA LEU A 540 -23.00 16.42 1.88
C LEU A 540 -22.69 15.30 2.89
N LEU A 541 -22.92 14.02 2.54
CA LEU A 541 -22.58 12.89 3.40
C LEU A 541 -21.08 12.88 3.75
N ARG A 542 -20.22 13.12 2.76
CA ARG A 542 -18.75 13.16 2.94
C ARG A 542 -18.30 14.17 4.00
N ARG A 543 -19.05 15.25 4.19
CA ARG A 543 -18.78 16.27 5.22
C ARG A 543 -19.51 15.97 6.53
N ALA A 544 -20.72 15.43 6.46
CA ALA A 544 -21.53 15.11 7.63
C ALA A 544 -20.98 13.92 8.42
N ALA A 545 -20.63 12.82 7.75
CA ALA A 545 -20.17 11.57 8.37
C ALA A 545 -19.09 11.76 9.45
N PRO A 546 -17.93 12.41 9.20
CA PRO A 546 -16.90 12.60 10.23
C PRO A 546 -17.38 13.50 11.38
N MET A 547 -18.21 14.51 11.10
CA MET A 547 -18.78 15.37 12.14
C MET A 547 -19.74 14.61 13.05
N LEU A 548 -20.57 13.72 12.49
CA LEU A 548 -21.51 12.91 13.26
C LEU A 548 -20.76 12.00 14.24
N GLU A 549 -19.69 11.33 13.79
CA GLU A 549 -18.88 10.49 14.67
C GLU A 549 -18.23 11.27 15.80
N ASP A 550 -17.69 12.45 15.51
CA ASP A 550 -17.06 13.31 16.52
C ASP A 550 -18.09 13.83 17.53
N MET A 551 -19.25 14.30 17.08
CA MET A 551 -20.34 14.76 17.95
C MET A 551 -20.88 13.63 18.84
N VAL A 552 -21.08 12.43 18.29
CA VAL A 552 -21.49 11.25 19.08
C VAL A 552 -20.44 10.90 20.13
N ARG A 553 -19.15 10.93 19.76
CA ARG A 553 -18.03 10.66 20.68
C ARG A 553 -17.93 11.69 21.79
N GLN A 554 -18.20 12.97 21.50
CA GLN A 554 -18.20 14.07 22.46
C GLN A 554 -19.50 14.15 23.29
N GLY A 555 -20.49 13.29 23.01
CA GLY A 555 -21.74 13.24 23.79
C GLY A 555 -22.72 14.37 23.48
N TYR A 556 -22.69 14.92 22.26
CA TYR A 556 -23.64 15.96 21.86
C TYR A 556 -25.06 15.40 21.82
N SER A 557 -26.02 16.18 22.31
CA SER A 557 -27.45 15.89 22.15
C SER A 557 -27.87 16.03 20.67
N ALA A 558 -28.97 15.37 20.29
CA ALA A 558 -29.50 15.46 18.93
C ALA A 558 -29.87 16.88 18.51
N THR A 559 -30.23 17.75 19.45
CA THR A 559 -30.52 19.17 19.19
C THR A 559 -29.24 19.95 18.91
N GLU A 560 -28.19 19.77 19.71
CA GLU A 560 -26.89 20.43 19.50
C GLU A 560 -26.26 20.00 18.18
N ALA A 561 -26.31 18.70 17.87
CA ALA A 561 -25.82 18.16 16.61
C ALA A 561 -26.56 18.76 15.41
N LEU A 562 -27.90 18.84 15.47
CA LEU A 562 -28.71 19.43 14.41
C LEU A 562 -28.38 20.91 14.18
N GLU A 563 -28.24 21.71 15.24
CA GLU A 563 -27.86 23.13 15.12
C GLU A 563 -26.47 23.30 14.51
N ARG A 564 -25.51 22.44 14.89
CA ARG A 564 -24.18 22.46 14.27
C ARG A 564 -24.23 22.11 12.78
N LEU A 565 -24.96 21.07 12.41
CA LEU A 565 -25.11 20.64 11.02
C LEU A 565 -25.80 21.71 10.15
N LYS A 566 -26.80 22.41 10.69
CA LYS A 566 -27.42 23.57 10.01
C LYS A 566 -26.41 24.69 9.77
N LYS A 567 -25.62 25.05 10.78
CA LYS A 567 -24.60 26.10 10.68
C LYS A 567 -23.58 25.81 9.58
N ASP A 568 -23.20 24.54 9.42
CA ASP A 568 -22.20 24.13 8.44
C ASP A 568 -22.80 23.82 7.04
N GLY A 569 -24.10 24.09 6.86
CA GLY A 569 -24.84 23.95 5.59
C GLY A 569 -25.14 22.51 5.21
N LEU A 570 -25.12 21.59 6.17
CA LEU A 570 -25.32 20.15 5.95
C LEU A 570 -26.78 19.73 6.11
N VAL A 571 -27.63 20.59 6.67
CA VAL A 571 -29.06 20.34 6.87
C VAL A 571 -29.84 21.64 6.70
N PHE A 572 -30.99 21.56 6.04
CA PHE A 572 -31.91 22.67 5.83
C PHE A 572 -33.35 22.15 5.70
N PRO A 573 -34.37 23.01 5.85
CA PRO A 573 -35.76 22.61 5.72
C PRO A 573 -36.06 21.90 4.38
N PRO A 574 -36.89 20.83 4.35
CA PRO A 574 -37.62 20.20 5.47
C PRO A 574 -36.91 18.98 6.10
N HIS A 575 -35.58 18.86 5.98
CA HIS A 575 -34.85 17.63 6.25
C HIS A 575 -34.37 17.47 7.71
N GLU A 576 -34.71 18.41 8.60
CA GLU A 576 -34.22 18.41 9.97
C GLU A 576 -34.61 17.15 10.72
N LYS A 577 -35.85 16.68 10.54
CA LYS A 577 -36.37 15.58 11.34
C LYS A 577 -35.71 14.25 10.97
N VAL A 578 -35.51 13.98 9.69
CA VAL A 578 -34.83 12.75 9.22
C VAL A 578 -33.36 12.73 9.68
N VAL A 579 -32.68 13.88 9.65
CA VAL A 579 -31.30 13.99 10.13
C VAL A 579 -31.22 13.80 11.65
N GLN A 580 -32.13 14.41 12.40
CA GLN A 580 -32.20 14.23 13.85
C GLN A 580 -32.46 12.76 14.23
N ASN A 581 -33.33 12.07 13.49
CA ASN A 581 -33.61 10.65 13.71
C ASN A 581 -32.35 9.81 13.44
N PHE A 582 -31.65 10.04 12.32
CA PHE A 582 -30.41 9.33 12.00
C PHE A 582 -29.33 9.54 13.06
N TYR A 583 -29.14 10.76 13.55
CA TYR A 583 -28.20 11.02 14.64
C TYR A 583 -28.60 10.28 15.94
N THR A 584 -29.90 10.24 16.26
CA THR A 584 -30.41 9.47 17.40
C THR A 584 -30.14 7.96 17.27
N GLU A 585 -30.23 7.39 16.06
CA GLU A 585 -29.86 5.99 15.80
C GLU A 585 -28.39 5.74 16.15
N LEU A 586 -27.49 6.66 15.78
CA LEU A 586 -26.07 6.59 16.12
C LEU A 586 -25.81 6.73 17.63
N VAL A 587 -26.47 7.69 18.30
CA VAL A 587 -26.32 7.87 19.76
C VAL A 587 -26.77 6.63 20.51
N LYS A 588 -27.90 6.03 20.14
CA LYS A 588 -28.40 4.80 20.77
C LYS A 588 -27.36 3.67 20.67
N LEU A 589 -26.75 3.48 19.49
CA LEU A 589 -25.71 2.47 19.33
C LEU A 589 -24.45 2.80 20.16
N GLN A 590 -24.14 4.08 20.38
CA GLN A 590 -23.02 4.50 21.21
C GLN A 590 -23.28 4.16 22.69
N GLU A 591 -24.49 4.41 23.18
CA GLU A 591 -24.92 4.04 24.53
C GLU A 591 -24.91 2.53 24.76
N GLU A 592 -25.23 1.74 23.73
CA GLU A 592 -25.14 0.28 23.75
C GLU A 592 -23.70 -0.26 23.59
N GLY A 593 -22.70 0.61 23.38
CA GLY A 593 -21.31 0.22 23.14
C GLY A 593 -21.09 -0.50 21.80
N LYS A 594 -21.93 -0.22 20.80
CA LYS A 594 -21.95 -0.87 19.46
C LYS A 594 -21.60 0.08 18.31
N ASN A 595 -21.44 1.37 18.57
CA ASN A 595 -21.16 2.38 17.54
C ASN A 595 -19.65 2.66 17.36
N GLY A 596 -19.33 3.36 16.27
CA GLY A 596 -18.08 4.10 16.08
C GLY A 596 -17.49 3.99 14.67
N ILE A 597 -18.22 3.42 13.71
CA ILE A 597 -17.88 3.47 12.26
C ILE A 597 -19.11 3.68 11.34
N TRP A 598 -20.32 3.58 11.88
CA TRP A 598 -21.53 3.45 11.05
C TRP A 598 -21.79 4.68 10.18
N ALA A 599 -21.50 5.88 10.67
CA ALA A 599 -21.69 7.09 9.88
C ALA A 599 -20.77 7.18 8.64
N ARG A 600 -19.60 6.52 8.67
CA ARG A 600 -18.68 6.43 7.53
C ARG A 600 -18.87 5.16 6.68
N PHE A 601 -19.43 4.11 7.26
CA PHE A 601 -19.65 2.82 6.59
C PHE A 601 -20.93 2.82 5.74
N LEU A 602 -21.96 3.53 6.20
CA LEU A 602 -23.25 3.73 5.51
C LEU A 602 -23.12 4.81 4.44
#